data_AF-A0A1V0UN39-F1
#
_entry.id   AF-A0A1V0UN39-F1
#
_cell.length_a   1.000
_cell.length_b   1.000
_cell.length_c   1.000
_cell.angle_alpha   90.00
_cell.angle_beta   90.00
_cell.angle_gamma   90.00
#
_symmetry.space_group_name_H-M   'P 1'
#
loop_
_entity.id
_entity.type
_entity.pdbx_description
1 polymer ?
#
loop_
_entity_poly.entity_id
_entity_poly.type
_entity_poly.pdbx_seq_one_letter_code
_entity_poly.pdbx_strand_id
1 'polypeptide(L)' 'MDWRPFGADRVRIDLACGVDTEGRRRGWYTVRVAAGSLRALGLHPDQPTARVTGPSPPRWWHAAAERDAGRGPWG' A
#
# COMPACT_ATOMS: atom_id res chain seq x y z
N MET A 1 19.44 0.15 -15.32
CA MET A 1 18.75 -0.23 -14.07
C MET A 1 17.26 -0.22 -14.35
N ASP A 2 16.63 -1.39 -14.30
CA ASP A 2 15.18 -1.48 -14.33
C ASP A 2 14.70 -1.25 -12.88
N TRP A 3 14.09 -0.09 -12.63
CA TRP A 3 13.72 0.37 -11.28
C TRP A 3 12.40 -0.26 -10.80
N ARG A 4 11.73 -1.04 -11.65
CA ARG A 4 10.44 -1.64 -11.35
C ARG A 4 10.64 -2.86 -10.45
N PRO A 5 10.05 -2.89 -9.24
CA PRO A 5 10.20 -4.02 -8.33
C PRO A 5 9.53 -5.31 -8.86
N PHE A 6 8.68 -5.20 -9.89
CA PHE A 6 7.94 -6.31 -10.47
C PHE A 6 7.91 -6.22 -12.00
N GLY A 7 7.82 -7.38 -12.67
CA GLY A 7 7.43 -7.46 -14.08
C GLY A 7 6.02 -6.92 -14.30
N ALA A 8 5.75 -6.34 -15.47
CA ALA A 8 4.47 -5.69 -15.78
C ALA A 8 3.26 -6.64 -15.71
N ASP A 9 3.48 -7.95 -15.84
CA ASP A 9 2.49 -9.02 -15.72
C ASP A 9 2.09 -9.33 -14.26
N ARG A 10 2.83 -8.82 -13.27
CA ARG A 10 2.65 -9.15 -11.84
C ARG A 10 1.88 -8.10 -11.05
N VAL A 11 1.56 -6.96 -11.66
CA VAL A 11 0.81 -5.86 -11.06
C VAL A 11 -0.38 -5.54 -11.96
N ARG A 12 -1.59 -5.59 -11.38
CA ARG A 12 -2.81 -5.13 -12.05
C ARG A 12 -3.36 -3.92 -11.31
N ILE A 13 -3.68 -2.88 -12.07
CA ILE A 13 -4.30 -1.66 -11.56
C ILE A 13 -5.69 -1.57 -12.17
N ASP A 14 -6.71 -1.69 -11.34
CA ASP A 14 -8.10 -1.49 -11.74
C ASP A 14 -8.53 -0.08 -11.36
N LEU A 15 -9.17 0.63 -12.29
CA LEU A 15 -9.66 1.99 -12.08
C LEU A 15 -11.19 1.99 -12.02
N ALA A 16 -11.75 2.73 -11.08
CA ALA A 16 -13.18 2.94 -10.95
C ALA A 16 -13.48 4.41 -10.66
N CYS A 17 -14.63 4.90 -11.08
CA CYS A 17 -15.12 6.24 -10.77
C CYS A 17 -16.62 6.18 -10.51
N GLY A 18 -17.10 7.00 -9.58
CA GLY A 18 -18.49 6.99 -9.15
C GLY A 18 -18.79 8.15 -8.21
N VAL A 19 -20.02 8.20 -7.75
CA VAL A 19 -20.49 9.17 -6.77
C VAL A 19 -20.42 8.53 -5.38
N ASP A 20 -19.84 9.22 -4.41
CA ASP A 20 -19.76 8.74 -3.03
C ASP A 20 -21.10 8.91 -2.28
N THR A 21 -21.14 8.46 -1.04
CA THR A 21 -22.29 8.59 -0.13
C THR A 21 -22.69 10.03 0.15
N GLU A 22 -21.78 10.99 -0.08
CA GLU A 22 -22.02 12.42 0.07
C GLU A 22 -22.39 13.12 -1.25
N GLY A 23 -22.59 12.38 -2.35
CA GLY A 23 -22.93 12.96 -3.64
C GLY A 23 -21.74 13.54 -4.42
N ARG A 24 -20.51 13.37 -3.95
CA ARG A 24 -19.30 13.89 -4.59
C ARG A 24 -18.74 12.88 -5.59
N ARG A 25 -18.25 13.37 -6.72
CA ARG A 25 -17.56 12.53 -7.72
C ARG A 25 -16.20 12.11 -7.17
N ARG A 26 -15.99 10.80 -7.02
CA ARG A 26 -14.72 10.21 -6.61
C ARG A 26 -14.19 9.23 -7.64
N GLY A 27 -12.87 9.06 -7.62
CA GLY A 27 -12.17 8.00 -8.32
C GLY A 27 -11.51 7.08 -7.31
N TRP A 28 -11.42 5.81 -7.66
CA TRP A 28 -10.70 4.78 -6.91
C TRP A 28 -9.77 4.03 -7.85
N TYR A 29 -8.67 3.53 -7.28
CA TYR A 29 -7.81 2.57 -7.94
C TYR A 29 -7.53 1.41 -6.99
N THR A 30 -7.56 0.19 -7.53
CA THR A 30 -7.21 -1.02 -6.79
C THR A 30 -5.91 -1.57 -7.37
N VAL A 31 -4.88 -1.69 -6.55
CA VAL A 31 -3.62 -2.31 -6.94
C VAL A 31 -3.62 -3.76 -6.46
N ARG A 32 -3.49 -4.70 -7.39
CA ARG A 32 -3.40 -6.13 -7.10
C ARG A 32 -2.02 -6.62 -7.52
N VAL A 33 -1.30 -7.23 -6.59
CA VAL A 33 0.03 -7.81 -6.82
C VAL A 33 -0.04 -9.30 -6.52
N ALA A 34 0.56 -10.12 -7.38
CA ALA A 34 0.67 -11.55 -7.10
C ALA A 34 1.43 -11.78 -5.79
N ALA A 35 0.85 -12.54 -4.85
CA ALA A 35 1.42 -12.71 -3.51
C ALA A 35 2.89 -13.15 -3.56
N GLY A 36 3.24 -14.13 -4.41
CA GLY A 36 4.62 -14.60 -4.59
C GLY A 36 5.61 -13.51 -4.95
N SER A 37 5.20 -12.48 -5.70
CA SER A 37 6.04 -11.34 -6.07
C SER A 37 6.39 -10.47 -4.86
N LEU A 38 5.55 -10.44 -3.82
CA LEU A 38 5.80 -9.67 -2.60
C LEU A 38 6.99 -10.20 -1.78
N ARG A 39 7.46 -11.43 -2.02
CA ARG A 39 8.63 -11.99 -1.31
C ARG A 39 9.91 -11.19 -1.53
N ALA A 40 10.11 -10.68 -2.75
CA ALA A 40 11.28 -9.86 -3.09
C ALA A 40 11.35 -8.57 -2.26
N LEU A 41 10.20 -8.09 -1.77
CA LEU A 41 10.09 -6.91 -0.91
C LEU A 41 9.93 -7.25 0.58
N GLY A 42 9.88 -8.53 0.95
CA GLY A 42 9.61 -8.95 2.33
C GLY A 42 8.16 -8.72 2.78
N LEU A 43 7.22 -8.57 1.84
CA LEU A 43 5.81 -8.22 2.12
C LEU A 43 4.84 -9.42 1.93
N HIS A 44 5.36 -10.62 1.73
CA HIS A 44 4.51 -11.80 1.51
C HIS A 44 3.78 -12.20 2.82
N PRO A 45 2.47 -12.54 2.80
CA PRO A 45 1.71 -12.88 4.00
C PRO A 45 2.32 -14.03 4.83
N ASP A 46 2.78 -15.08 4.15
CA ASP A 46 3.45 -16.22 4.80
C ASP A 46 4.95 -16.01 5.07
N GLN A 47 5.51 -14.84 4.76
CA GLN A 47 6.90 -14.53 5.09
C GLN A 47 6.96 -13.96 6.51
N PRO A 48 7.96 -14.34 7.33
CA PRO A 48 8.17 -13.70 8.62
C PRO A 48 8.28 -12.18 8.43
N THR A 49 7.45 -11.43 9.16
CA THR A 49 7.48 -9.98 9.11
C THR A 49 8.89 -9.48 9.42
N ALA A 50 9.38 -8.51 8.65
CA ALA A 50 10.66 -7.90 8.92
C ALA A 50 10.71 -7.41 10.37
N ARG A 51 11.63 -7.96 11.17
CA ARG A 51 11.83 -7.52 12.56
C ARG A 51 12.66 -6.26 12.53
N VAL A 52 12.12 -5.17 13.07
CA VAL A 52 12.91 -3.95 13.31
C VAL A 52 13.93 -4.29 14.40
N THR A 53 15.21 -4.42 14.03
CA THR A 53 16.33 -4.70 14.94
C THR A 53 17.06 -3.44 15.39
N GLY A 54 16.75 -2.29 14.78
CA GLY A 54 17.29 -0.99 15.14
C GLY A 54 16.35 -0.19 16.05
N PRO A 55 16.83 0.94 16.61
CA PRO A 55 15.96 1.87 17.29
C PRO A 55 14.85 2.35 16.34
N SER A 56 13.64 2.50 16.87
CA SER A 56 12.53 3.03 16.09
C SER A 56 12.91 4.39 15.49
N PRO A 57 12.56 4.69 14.23
CA PRO A 57 12.81 5.99 13.64
C PRO A 57 12.22 7.11 14.48
N PRO A 58 12.74 8.35 14.40
CA PRO A 58 12.20 9.49 15.13
C PRO A 58 10.69 9.65 14.88
N ARG A 59 9.91 10.04 15.89
CA ARG A 59 8.44 10.14 15.79
C ARG A 59 7.93 10.99 14.61
N TRP A 60 8.67 12.03 14.21
CA TRP A 60 8.29 12.86 13.07
C TRP A 60 8.29 12.09 11.74
N TRP A 61 9.05 10.99 11.65
CA TRP A 61 9.14 10.13 10.46
C TRP A 61 7.83 9.38 10.17
N HIS A 62 7.13 8.92 11.22
CA HIS A 62 5.86 8.19 11.09
C HIS A 62 4.61 9.04 11.30
N ALA A 63 4.77 10.28 11.79
CA ALA A 63 3.67 11.16 12.15
C ALA A 63 2.64 11.40 11.03
N ALA A 64 3.07 11.38 9.75
CA ALA A 64 2.13 11.50 8.61
C ALA A 64 1.32 10.22 8.39
N ALA A 65 1.99 9.06 8.41
CA ALA A 65 1.34 7.75 8.24
C ALA A 65 0.36 7.46 9.39
N GLU A 66 0.73 7.78 10.63
CA GLU A 66 -0.15 7.62 11.80
C GLU A 66 -1.41 8.50 11.71
N ARG A 67 -1.27 9.75 11.25
CA ARG A 67 -2.42 10.65 11.02
C ARG A 67 -3.33 10.18 9.90
N ASP A 68 -2.79 9.51 8.89
CA ASP A 68 -3.55 9.02 7.74
C ASP A 68 -4.27 7.70 8.06
N ALA A 69 -3.62 6.81 8.81
CA ALA A 69 -4.23 5.58 9.32
C ALA A 69 -5.46 5.85 10.20
N GLY A 70 -5.45 6.96 10.95
CA GLY A 70 -6.60 7.41 11.74
C GLY A 70 -7.78 7.95 10.92
N ARG A 71 -7.64 8.14 9.60
CA ARG A 71 -8.71 8.65 8.73
C ARG A 71 -9.53 7.54 8.06
N GLY A 72 -8.98 6.33 7.95
CA GLY A 72 -9.68 5.14 7.48
C GLY A 72 -10.31 5.26 6.07
N PRO A 73 -10.82 4.16 5.50
CA PRO A 73 -11.44 4.19 4.17
C PRO A 73 -12.90 4.69 4.17
N TRP A 74 -13.49 4.91 5.35
CA TRP A 74 -14.93 5.20 5.53
C TRP A 74 -15.20 6.39 6.48
N GLY A 75 -14.19 7.23 6.72
CA GLY A 75 -14.32 8.47 7.52
C GLY A 75 -14.70 9.68 6.68
#